data_AF-A0A534QXN3-F1
#
_entry.id   AF-A0A534QXN3-F1
#
_cell.length_a   1.000
_cell.length_b   1.000
_cell.length_c   1.000
_cell.angle_alpha   90.00
_cell.angle_beta   90.00
_cell.angle_gamma   90.00
#
_symmetry.space_group_name_H-M   'P 1'
#
loop_
_entity.id
_entity.type
_entity.pdbx_description
1 polymer ?
#
loop_
_entity_poly.entity_id
_entity_poly.type
_entity_poly.pdbx_seq_one_letter_code
_entity_poly.pdbx_strand_id
1 'polypeptide(L)' 'MAAPAGIRRVDEAVWELPLTFRPGMRVPVRLFATEGLLGEMDEQVFAQAANVATLPGIVGYSFAMPDAHWGYGFPIG' A
#
# COMPACT_ATOMS: atom_id res chain seq x y z
N MET A 1 7.64 5.32 10.44
CA MET A 1 8.76 5.43 9.48
C MET A 1 8.29 6.29 8.31
N ALA A 2 9.17 6.88 7.51
CA ALA A 2 8.70 7.71 6.39
C ALA A 2 8.05 6.84 5.29
N ALA A 3 6.93 7.32 4.73
CA ALA A 3 6.28 6.68 3.60
C ALA A 3 7.27 6.53 2.41
N PRO A 4 7.17 5.45 1.62
CA PRO A 4 8.14 5.15 0.58
C PRO A 4 8.18 6.21 -0.52
N ALA A 5 9.36 6.42 -1.11
CA ALA A 5 9.54 7.35 -2.21
C ALA A 5 8.62 6.99 -3.39
N GLY A 6 7.93 8.00 -3.93
CA GLY A 6 7.03 7.83 -5.08
C GLY A 6 5.59 7.48 -4.73
N ILE A 7 5.24 7.34 -3.44
CA ILE A 7 3.84 7.34 -3.00
C ILE A 7 3.18 8.69 -3.35
N ARG A 8 1.94 8.65 -3.83
CA ARG A 8 1.20 9.83 -4.28
C ARG A 8 -0.07 10.00 -3.46
N ARG A 9 -0.33 11.21 -2.99
CA ARG A 9 -1.64 11.56 -2.44
C ARG A 9 -2.63 11.70 -3.59
N VAL A 10 -3.74 10.98 -3.53
CA VAL A 10 -4.81 11.01 -4.55
C VAL A 10 -6.12 11.58 -4.02
N ASP A 11 -6.28 11.64 -2.69
CA ASP A 11 -7.37 12.34 -1.99
C ASP A 11 -6.94 12.70 -0.55
N GLU A 12 -7.82 13.29 0.25
CA GLU A 12 -7.52 13.79 1.61
C GLU A 12 -6.87 12.75 2.50
N ALA A 13 -7.41 11.54 2.57
CA ALA A 13 -6.87 10.43 3.36
C ALA A 13 -6.52 9.22 2.49
N VAL A 14 -6.17 9.46 1.23
CA VAL A 14 -6.02 8.40 0.24
C VAL A 14 -4.70 8.55 -0.50
N TRP A 15 -3.92 7.48 -0.49
CA TRP A 15 -2.57 7.42 -1.04
C TRP A 15 -2.45 6.25 -2.01
N GLU A 16 -1.53 6.37 -2.97
CA GLU A 16 -1.33 5.36 -3.99
C GLU A 16 0.16 5.03 -4.16
N LEU A 17 0.49 3.73 -4.14
CA LEU A 17 1.75 3.24 -4.70
C LEU A 17 1.55 2.93 -6.18
N PRO A 18 2.36 3.51 -7.08
CA PRO A 18 2.23 3.26 -8.50
C PRO A 18 2.52 1.80 -8.86
N LEU A 19 2.02 1.33 -10.00
CA LEU A 19 2.35 0.01 -10.55
C LEU A 19 3.87 -0.19 -10.71
N THR A 20 4.61 0.89 -10.93
CA THR A 20 6.07 0.86 -11.10
C THR A 20 6.83 0.74 -9.78
N PHE A 21 6.15 0.73 -8.64
CA PHE A 21 6.78 0.65 -7.32
C PHE A 21 7.55 -0.66 -7.14
N ARG A 22 7.01 -1.78 -7.67
CA ARG A 22 7.68 -3.08 -7.66
C ARG A 22 7.47 -3.82 -8.99
N PRO A 23 8.51 -4.48 -9.54
CA PRO A 23 8.36 -5.35 -10.69
C PRO A 23 7.29 -6.43 -10.49
N GLY A 24 6.43 -6.61 -11.48
CA GLY A 24 5.38 -7.64 -11.46
C GLY A 24 4.06 -7.23 -10.82
N MET A 25 3.94 -6.01 -10.29
CA MET A 25 2.64 -5.47 -9.90
C MET A 25 1.70 -5.40 -11.10
N ARG A 26 0.45 -5.84 -10.92
CA ARG A 26 -0.61 -5.88 -11.93
C ARG A 26 -1.64 -4.78 -11.72
N VAL A 27 -1.74 -4.29 -10.48
CA VAL A 27 -2.61 -3.19 -10.04
C VAL A 27 -1.82 -2.25 -9.11
N PRO A 28 -2.25 -0.99 -8.90
CA PRO A 28 -1.66 -0.12 -7.89
C PRO A 28 -1.99 -0.61 -6.46
N VAL A 29 -1.29 -0.07 -5.47
CA VAL A 29 -1.74 -0.16 -4.06
C VAL A 29 -2.49 1.12 -3.70
N ARG A 30 -3.62 0.99 -3.02
CA ARG A 30 -4.43 2.09 -2.51
C ARG A 30 -4.45 2.01 -0.99
N LEU A 31 -3.91 3.04 -0.32
CA LEU A 31 -3.84 3.12 1.13
C LEU A 31 -4.80 4.20 1.64
N PHE A 32 -5.50 3.89 2.72
CA PHE A 32 -6.36 4.83 3.42
C PHE A 32 -5.70 5.21 4.73
N ALA A 33 -5.24 6.45 4.85
CA ALA A 33 -4.57 6.94 6.04
C ALA A 33 -4.56 8.48 6.03
N THR A 34 -4.72 9.09 7.20
CA THR A 34 -4.32 10.49 7.38
C THR A 34 -2.80 10.59 7.23
N GLU A 35 -2.27 11.79 7.02
CA GLU A 35 -0.83 12.00 6.86
C GLU A 35 -0.04 11.53 8.10
N GLY A 36 -0.59 11.71 9.30
CA GLY A 36 -0.02 11.19 10.54
C GLY A 36 0.04 9.66 10.58
N LEU A 37 -1.10 8.99 10.30
CA LEU A 37 -1.15 7.52 10.26
C LEU A 37 -0.22 6.93 9.20
N LEU A 38 -0.12 7.57 8.02
CA LEU A 38 0.80 7.13 6.97
C LEU A 38 2.26 7.19 7.42
N GLY A 39 2.65 8.20 8.20
CA GLY A 39 4.00 8.35 8.76
C GLY A 39 4.30 7.40 9.93
N GLU A 40 3.28 6.83 10.54
CA GLU A 40 3.40 5.82 11.59
C GLU A 40 3.40 4.40 11.03
N MET A 41 2.80 4.18 9.85
CA MET A 41 2.68 2.89 9.20
C MET A 41 4.07 2.24 8.95
N ASP A 42 4.17 0.95 9.26
CA ASP A 42 5.40 0.18 9.08
C ASP A 42 5.75 0.01 7.60
N GLU A 43 7.05 0.09 7.27
CA GLU A 43 7.56 -0.14 5.91
C GLU A 43 7.06 -1.49 5.33
N GLN A 44 6.94 -2.48 6.21
CA GLN A 44 6.49 -3.82 5.87
C GLN A 44 5.05 -3.86 5.32
N VAL A 45 4.17 -2.94 5.74
CA VAL A 45 2.79 -2.84 5.21
C VAL A 45 2.83 -2.50 3.73
N PHE A 46 3.58 -1.47 3.35
CA PHE A 46 3.75 -1.07 1.94
C PHE A 46 4.35 -2.21 1.11
N ALA A 47 5.34 -2.90 1.66
CA ALA A 47 5.96 -4.05 0.99
C ALA A 47 4.99 -5.22 0.82
N GLN A 48 4.17 -5.56 1.81
CA GLN A 48 3.18 -6.64 1.72
C GLN A 48 2.06 -6.28 0.76
N ALA A 49 1.49 -5.08 0.86
CA ALA A 49 0.46 -4.63 -0.06
C ALA A 49 0.93 -4.61 -1.52
N ALA A 50 2.20 -4.23 -1.76
CA ALA A 50 2.82 -4.33 -3.08
C ALA A 50 3.07 -5.78 -3.55
N ASN A 51 3.30 -6.74 -2.64
CA ASN A 51 3.37 -8.16 -2.99
C ASN A 51 1.99 -8.66 -3.44
N VAL A 52 0.94 -8.32 -2.70
CA VAL A 52 -0.45 -8.67 -3.02
C VAL A 52 -0.82 -8.14 -4.41
N ALA A 53 -0.39 -6.93 -4.74
CA ALA A 53 -0.58 -6.32 -6.06
C ALA A 53 0.05 -7.09 -7.23
N THR A 54 0.90 -8.10 -6.99
CA THR A 54 1.50 -8.94 -8.04
C THR A 54 0.67 -10.18 -8.39
N LEU A 55 -0.31 -10.53 -7.56
CA LEU A 55 -1.02 -11.80 -7.66
C LEU A 55 -1.85 -11.90 -8.95
N PRO A 56 -1.74 -13.03 -9.71
CA PRO A 56 -2.54 -13.23 -10.91
C PRO A 56 -4.04 -13.15 -10.63
N GLY A 57 -4.77 -12.37 -11.42
CA GLY A 57 -6.22 -12.21 -11.28
C GLY A 57 -6.68 -11.16 -10.28
N ILE A 58 -5.77 -10.44 -9.61
CA ILE A 58 -6.17 -9.28 -8.78
C ILE A 58 -6.83 -8.19 -9.63
N VAL A 59 -7.86 -7.54 -9.07
CA VAL A 59 -8.69 -6.55 -9.78
C VAL A 59 -8.65 -5.21 -9.06
N GLY A 60 -8.55 -4.12 -9.83
CA GLY A 60 -8.64 -2.76 -9.31
C GLY A 60 -7.37 -2.34 -8.58
N TYR A 61 -7.25 -2.69 -7.29
CA TYR A 61 -6.17 -2.27 -6.39
C TYR A 61 -5.88 -3.34 -5.34
N SER A 62 -4.66 -3.32 -4.79
CA SER A 62 -4.39 -3.88 -3.47
C SER A 62 -4.70 -2.80 -2.43
N PHE A 63 -5.64 -3.04 -1.52
CA PHE A 63 -6.04 -2.06 -0.52
C PHE A 63 -5.32 -2.29 0.82
N ALA A 64 -4.95 -1.19 1.49
CA ALA A 64 -4.54 -1.18 2.89
C ALA A 64 -5.36 -0.13 3.65
N MET A 65 -5.95 -0.54 4.75
CA MET A 65 -6.82 0.21 5.64
C MET A 65 -6.00 1.08 6.63
N PRO A 66 -6.64 2.02 7.35
CA PRO A 66 -5.93 2.91 8.27
C PRO A 66 -5.24 2.22 9.46
N ASP A 67 -5.70 1.02 9.81
CA ASP A 67 -5.14 0.17 10.88
C ASP A 67 -4.17 -0.88 10.35
N ALA A 68 -3.70 -0.72 9.10
CA ALA A 68 -2.85 -1.70 8.46
C ALA A 68 -1.54 -1.94 9.24
N HIS A 69 -1.23 -3.21 9.48
CA HIS A 69 -0.02 -3.63 10.19
C HIS A 69 0.49 -4.97 9.67
N TRP A 70 1.64 -5.40 10.21
CA TRP A 70 2.34 -6.58 9.73
C TRP A 70 1.50 -7.86 9.86
N GLY A 71 1.29 -8.55 8.74
CA GLY A 71 0.63 -9.85 8.71
C GLY A 71 1.50 -10.96 8.11
N TYR A 72 0.90 -12.11 7.82
CA TYR A 72 1.58 -13.24 7.16
C TYR A 72 1.34 -13.20 5.65
N GLY A 73 2.33 -12.69 4.91
CA GLY A 73 2.27 -12.50 3.46
C GLY A 73 1.50 -11.25 3.03
N PHE A 74 0.27 -11.10 3.51
CA PHE A 74 -0.59 -9.93 3.35
C PHE A 74 -0.49 -9.04 4.59
N PRO A 75 -0.68 -7.71 4.48
CA PRO A 75 -0.91 -6.90 5.67
C PRO A 75 -2.24 -7.30 6.32
N ILE A 76 -2.36 -7.13 7.63
CA ILE A 76 -3.67 -7.14 8.30
C ILE A 76 -4.22 -5.72 8.18
N GLY A 77 -5.50 -5.59 7.82
CA GLY A 77 -6.07 -4.32 7.38
C GLY A 77 -5.63 -4.06 5.96
#